data_AF-Q90ZT9-F1
#
_entry.id   AF-Q90ZT9-F1
#
_cell.length_a   1.000
_cell.length_b   1.000
_cell.length_c   1.000
_cell.angle_alpha   90.00
_cell.angle_beta   90.00
_cell.angle_gamma   90.00
#
_symmetry.space_group_name_H-M   'P 1'
#
loop_
_entity.id
_entity.type
_entity.pdbx_description
1 polymer ?
#
loop_
_entity_poly.entity_id
_entity_poly.type
_entity_poly.pdbx_seq_one_letter_code
_entity_poly.pdbx_strand_id
1 'polypeptide(L)' 'APGKGILAADESTGTMGKRLQKINVENNEDNRRCFRDLLFSTDLNGVGGIIFFHE' A
#
# COMPACT_ATOMS: atom_id res chain seq x y z
N ALA A 1 -16.94 -10.80 4.98
CA ALA A 1 -17.69 -11.82 4.21
C ALA A 1 -16.83 -13.08 4.11
N PRO A 2 -17.42 -14.29 4.07
CA PRO A 2 -16.65 -15.52 3.87
C PRO A 2 -15.73 -15.39 2.65
N GLY A 3 -14.46 -15.75 2.80
CA GLY A 3 -13.46 -15.67 1.72
C GLY A 3 -12.82 -14.29 1.48
N LYS A 4 -13.10 -13.27 2.31
CA LYS A 4 -12.47 -11.94 2.20
C LYS A 4 -11.57 -11.62 3.40
N GLY A 5 -10.38 -11.09 3.13
CA GLY A 5 -9.38 -10.66 4.12
C GLY A 5 -9.27 -9.14 4.26
N ILE A 6 -8.23 -8.67 4.96
CA ILE A 6 -7.92 -7.23 5.11
C ILE A 6 -6.57 -6.96 4.44
N LEU A 7 -6.52 -5.90 3.63
CA LEU A 7 -5.27 -5.36 3.11
C LEU A 7 -4.78 -4.24 4.03
N ALA A 8 -3.66 -4.44 4.70
CA ALA A 8 -3.00 -3.40 5.48
C ALA A 8 -2.09 -2.59 4.54
N ALA A 9 -2.53 -1.38 4.15
CA ALA A 9 -1.77 -0.40 3.38
C ALA A 9 -1.42 0.82 4.26
N ASP A 10 -1.15 0.56 5.53
CA ASP A 10 -0.94 1.52 6.61
C ASP A 10 0.54 1.76 6.93
N GLU A 11 1.44 1.49 5.98
CA GLU A 11 2.85 1.78 6.18
C GLU A 11 3.11 3.28 6.34
N SER A 12 3.72 3.62 7.48
CA SER A 12 4.22 4.98 7.73
C SER A 12 5.29 5.40 6.70
N THR A 13 5.53 6.70 6.58
CA THR A 13 6.51 7.28 5.65
C THR A 13 7.91 6.64 5.77
N GLY A 14 8.34 6.31 7.00
CA GLY A 14 9.62 5.64 7.24
C GLY A 14 9.65 4.18 6.82
N THR A 15 8.57 3.43 7.09
CA THR A 15 8.45 2.02 6.69
C THR A 15 8.34 1.90 5.18
N MET A 16 7.54 2.76 4.55
CA MET A 16 7.38 2.82 3.10
C MET A 16 8.69 3.19 2.41
N GLY A 17 9.46 4.12 2.99
CA GLY A 17 10.79 4.47 2.50
C GLY A 17 11.76 3.28 2.45
N LYS A 18 11.79 2.45 3.50
CA LYS A 18 12.61 1.23 3.50
C LYS A 18 12.19 0.25 2.41
N ARG A 19 10.89 0.16 2.09
CA ARG A 19 10.37 -0.72 1.05
C ARG A 19 10.72 -0.20 -0.36
N LEU A 20 10.58 1.10 -0.61
CA LEU A 20 10.97 1.73 -1.88
C LEU A 20 12.48 1.68 -2.12
N GLN A 21 13.30 1.91 -1.09
CA GLN A 21 14.76 1.82 -1.21
C GLN A 21 15.24 0.42 -1.60
N LYS A 22 14.58 -0.65 -1.14
CA LYS A 22 14.91 -2.03 -1.54
C LYS A 22 14.78 -2.27 -3.05
N ILE A 23 13.97 -1.46 -3.73
CA ILE A 23 13.77 -1.52 -5.18
C ILE A 23 14.38 -0.29 -5.90
N ASN A 24 15.27 0.44 -5.24
CA ASN A 24 15.95 1.64 -5.76
C ASN A 24 14.99 2.77 -6.19
N VAL A 25 13.86 2.91 -5.50
CA VAL A 25 12.90 4.00 -5.71
C VAL A 25 13.02 5.04 -4.60
N GLU A 26 12.96 6.32 -4.98
CA GLU A 26 13.01 7.44 -4.03
C GLU A 26 11.74 7.49 -3.15
N ASN A 27 11.90 7.80 -1.86
CA ASN A 27 10.78 7.99 -0.94
C ASN A 27 10.17 9.40 -1.01
N ASN A 28 9.48 9.70 -2.09
CA ASN A 28 8.66 10.91 -2.24
C ASN A 28 7.16 10.57 -2.21
N GLU A 29 6.30 11.58 -2.07
CA GLU A 29 4.85 11.39 -1.95
C GLU A 29 4.24 10.73 -3.19
N ASP A 30 4.64 11.15 -4.38
CA ASP A 30 4.16 10.59 -5.65
C ASP A 30 4.45 9.09 -5.77
N ASN A 31 5.64 8.64 -5.36
CA ASN A 31 6.01 7.23 -5.38
C ASN A 31 5.23 6.41 -4.34
N ARG A 32 4.98 6.98 -3.14
CA ARG A 32 4.13 6.33 -2.13
C ARG A 32 2.68 6.21 -2.60
N ARG A 33 2.16 7.26 -3.24
CA ARG A 33 0.83 7.26 -3.85
C ARG A 33 0.74 6.25 -4.99
N CYS A 34 1.69 6.26 -5.91
CA CYS A 34 1.76 5.32 -7.03
C CYS A 34 1.82 3.86 -6.55
N PHE A 35 2.57 3.57 -5.48
CA PHE A 35 2.59 2.25 -4.86
C PHE A 35 1.21 1.83 -4.34
N ARG A 36 0.48 2.72 -3.66
CA ARG A 36 -0.88 2.45 -3.19
C ARG A 36 -1.87 2.29 -4.34
N ASP A 37 -1.80 3.16 -5.35
CA ASP A 37 -2.62 3.07 -6.56
C ASP A 37 -2.39 1.73 -7.29
N LEU A 38 -1.14 1.25 -7.34
CA LEU A 38 -0.81 -0.06 -7.89
C LEU A 38 -1.49 -1.20 -7.13
N LEU A 39 -1.48 -1.18 -5.78
CA LEU A 39 -2.18 -2.18 -4.97
C LEU A 39 -3.68 -2.23 -5.30
N PHE A 40 -4.29 -1.07 -5.56
CA PHE A 40 -5.73 -0.95 -5.86
C PHE A 40 -6.07 -1.16 -7.34
N SER A 41 -5.09 -1.18 -8.23
CA SER A 41 -5.29 -1.46 -9.66
C SER A 41 -5.62 -2.93 -9.95
N THR A 42 -5.43 -3.81 -8.96
CA THR A 42 -5.71 -5.25 -9.05
C THR A 42 -7.14 -5.60 -8.68
N ASP A 43 -7.61 -6.79 -9.06
CA ASP A 43 -8.94 -7.27 -8.64
C ASP A 43 -9.00 -7.48 -7.12
N LEU A 44 -9.84 -6.69 -6.45
CA LEU A 44 -10.01 -6.66 -4.99
C LEU A 44 -11.08 -7.66 -4.48
N ASN A 45 -11.49 -8.65 -5.29
CA ASN A 45 -12.50 -9.64 -4.91
C ASN A 45 -12.22 -10.41 -3.59
N GLY A 46 -10.94 -10.59 -3.24
CA GLY A 46 -10.49 -11.20 -1.97
C GLY A 46 -10.33 -10.22 -0.80
N VAL A 47 -10.52 -8.92 -1.02
CA VAL A 47 -10.33 -7.87 -0.01
C VAL A 47 -11.69 -7.40 0.52
N GLY A 48 -11.87 -7.53 1.84
CA GLY A 48 -13.06 -7.11 2.57
C GLY A 48 -12.90 -5.79 3.32
N GLY A 49 -11.66 -5.30 3.46
CA GLY A 49 -11.34 -4.03 4.08
C GLY A 49 -9.90 -3.63 3.82
N ILE A 50 -9.62 -2.32 3.89
CA ILE A 50 -8.29 -1.74 3.70
C ILE A 50 -8.00 -0.84 4.89
N ILE A 51 -6.81 -0.96 5.49
CA ILE A 51 -6.33 -0.06 6.54
C ILE A 51 -5.38 0.93 5.89
N PHE A 52 -5.63 2.22 6.11
CA PHE A 52 -4.81 3.32 5.58
C PHE A 52 -3.98 3.98 6.68
N PHE A 53 -2.81 4.46 6.29
CA PHE A 53 -2.01 5.36 7.10
C PHE A 53 -2.54 6.79 6.98
N HIS A 54 -2.53 7.54 8.08
CA HIS A 54 -2.77 8.98 8.04
C HIS A 54 -1.46 9.69 7.69
N GLU A 55 -1.40 10.29 6.50
CA GLU A 55 -0.21 10.95 5.96
C GLU A 55 -0.04 12.38 6.47
#